data_AF-A0A1G8EU84-F1
#
_entry.id   AF-A0A1G8EU84-F1
#
_cell.length_a   1.000
_cell.length_b   1.000
_cell.length_c   1.000
_cell.angle_alpha   90.00
_cell.angle_beta   90.00
_cell.angle_gamma   90.00
#
_symmetry.space_group_name_H-M   'P 1'
#
loop_
_entity.id
_entity.type
_entity.pdbx_description
1 polymer ?
#
loop_
_entity_poly.entity_id
_entity_poly.type
_entity_poly.pdbx_seq_one_letter_code
_entity_poly.pdbx_strand_id
1 'polypeptide(L)'
;MPVNKPPHALHGTACFGAWRTIAANGTMAEFEFALGDPWPWAGRVTQRIELVDDSLNLTLTIETEGEPFPAAAGWHPWFAKWIGDAAYVATAPVGNAGERLQVAFSADWQEEPRPDDLPTGQRIAVCEGPWDDCFGFDDGLQASLSWPGKIRLGMTSPASRLVVFDKQPDATCVNPMSGPPDGVNTCPRLVTIRDPLVVSSALKFVPEYSR
;
A
#
# COMPACT_ATOMS: atom_id res chain seq x y z
N MET A 1 9.74 -15.34 -11.14
CA MET A 1 9.08 -14.02 -11.28
C MET A 1 9.83 -13.15 -12.27
N PRO A 2 9.16 -12.29 -13.06
CA PRO A 2 9.81 -11.39 -14.02
C PRO A 2 10.77 -10.41 -13.33
N VAL A 3 11.94 -10.20 -13.92
CA VAL A 3 12.97 -9.29 -13.41
C VAL A 3 12.76 -7.89 -14.01
N ASN A 4 11.82 -7.14 -13.44
CA ASN A 4 11.45 -5.78 -13.89
C ASN A 4 12.19 -4.65 -13.15
N LYS A 5 12.95 -4.94 -12.09
CA LYS A 5 13.96 -4.06 -11.47
C LYS A 5 15.24 -4.86 -11.24
N PRO A 6 16.08 -5.07 -12.28
CA PRO A 6 17.22 -5.99 -12.18
C PRO A 6 18.13 -5.74 -10.97
N PRO A 7 18.54 -6.79 -10.23
CA PRO A 7 18.29 -8.23 -10.48
C PRO A 7 16.98 -8.78 -9.88
N HIS A 8 16.08 -7.92 -9.39
CA HIS A 8 14.90 -8.30 -8.62
C HIS A 8 13.58 -8.21 -9.40
N ALA A 9 12.56 -8.87 -8.86
CA ALA A 9 11.17 -8.68 -9.23
C ALA A 9 10.52 -7.64 -8.30
N LEU A 10 9.67 -6.78 -8.86
CA LEU A 10 9.01 -5.67 -8.17
C LEU A 10 7.50 -5.68 -8.46
N HIS A 11 6.70 -5.42 -7.43
CA HIS A 11 5.23 -5.24 -7.46
C HIS A 11 4.37 -6.46 -7.86
N GLY A 12 4.94 -7.67 -7.89
CA GLY A 12 4.18 -8.92 -8.07
C GLY A 12 3.50 -9.04 -9.45
N THR A 13 2.62 -10.03 -9.61
CA THR A 13 1.91 -10.28 -10.88
C THR A 13 0.68 -9.42 -11.08
N ALA A 14 -0.05 -9.12 -10.00
CA ALA A 14 -1.36 -8.48 -10.08
C ALA A 14 -1.31 -6.96 -10.34
N CYS A 15 -0.19 -6.29 -10.04
CA CYS A 15 -0.07 -4.83 -10.15
C CYS A 15 -0.28 -4.31 -11.59
N PHE A 16 0.22 -5.05 -12.58
CA PHE A 16 0.07 -4.72 -14.01
C PHE A 16 -0.89 -5.67 -14.75
N GLY A 17 -1.58 -6.53 -14.00
CA GLY A 17 -2.51 -7.52 -14.53
C GLY A 17 -3.87 -6.91 -14.91
N ALA A 18 -4.56 -7.55 -15.84
CA ALA A 18 -5.94 -7.18 -16.18
C ALA A 18 -6.91 -7.78 -15.15
N TRP A 19 -7.58 -6.92 -14.39
CA TRP A 19 -8.58 -7.33 -13.41
C TRP A 19 -9.96 -7.40 -14.06
N ARG A 20 -10.74 -8.43 -13.70
CA ARG A 20 -12.14 -8.58 -14.09
C ARG A 20 -13.03 -7.97 -13.03
N THR A 21 -13.95 -7.09 -13.41
CA THR A 21 -15.02 -6.64 -12.51
C THR A 21 -16.01 -7.78 -12.28
N ILE A 22 -16.25 -8.13 -11.01
CA ILE A 22 -17.20 -9.20 -10.65
C ILE A 22 -18.47 -8.64 -10.01
N ALA A 23 -18.40 -7.46 -9.37
CA ALA A 23 -19.55 -6.73 -8.87
C ALA A 23 -19.26 -5.23 -8.81
N ALA A 24 -20.25 -4.39 -9.04
CA ALA A 24 -20.14 -2.95 -8.83
C ALA A 24 -21.52 -2.32 -8.59
N ASN A 25 -21.54 -1.27 -7.76
CA ASN A 25 -22.67 -0.37 -7.57
C ASN A 25 -22.14 1.05 -7.27
N GLY A 26 -23.02 1.96 -6.83
CA GLY A 26 -22.66 3.36 -6.59
C GLY A 26 -21.62 3.61 -5.49
N THR A 27 -21.42 2.67 -4.56
CA THR A 27 -20.50 2.82 -3.41
C THR A 27 -19.54 1.65 -3.26
N MET A 28 -19.54 0.69 -4.17
CA MET A 28 -18.69 -0.49 -4.09
C MET A 28 -18.28 -0.97 -5.47
N ALA A 29 -17.04 -1.42 -5.60
CA ALA A 29 -16.58 -2.21 -6.73
C ALA A 29 -15.71 -3.37 -6.25
N GLU A 30 -15.90 -4.53 -6.87
CA GLU A 30 -15.16 -5.74 -6.59
C GLU A 30 -14.56 -6.31 -7.88
N PHE A 31 -13.29 -6.65 -7.78
CA PHE A 31 -12.46 -7.06 -8.90
C PHE A 31 -11.75 -8.36 -8.56
N GLU A 32 -11.53 -9.16 -9.59
CA GLU A 32 -10.85 -10.45 -9.50
C GLU A 32 -9.67 -10.51 -10.47
N PHE A 33 -8.58 -11.12 -10.03
CA PHE A 33 -7.42 -11.46 -10.84
C PHE A 33 -7.04 -12.92 -10.60
N ALA A 34 -6.94 -13.72 -11.67
CA ALA A 34 -6.48 -15.09 -11.57
C ALA A 34 -4.95 -15.13 -11.44
N LEU A 35 -4.44 -15.84 -10.44
CA LEU A 35 -3.02 -16.14 -10.31
C LEU A 35 -2.65 -17.35 -11.17
N GLY A 36 -1.48 -17.26 -11.77
CA GLY A 36 -0.88 -18.27 -12.65
C GLY A 36 0.41 -17.70 -13.21
N ASP A 37 0.92 -18.28 -14.30
CA ASP A 37 2.18 -17.88 -14.94
C ASP A 37 2.31 -16.34 -15.04
N PRO A 38 3.40 -15.73 -14.54
CA PRO A 38 4.67 -16.32 -14.08
C PRO A 38 4.71 -16.71 -12.59
N TRP A 39 3.59 -16.60 -11.86
CA TRP A 39 3.47 -17.16 -10.52
C TRP A 39 3.25 -18.68 -10.61
N PRO A 40 4.05 -19.53 -9.91
CA PRO A 40 4.00 -20.98 -10.12
C PRO A 40 2.71 -21.68 -9.68
N TRP A 41 1.87 -21.02 -8.90
CA TRP A 41 0.68 -21.61 -8.30
C TRP A 41 -0.60 -20.98 -8.82
N ALA A 42 -1.61 -21.83 -9.04
CA ALA A 42 -2.96 -21.38 -9.33
C ALA A 42 -3.62 -20.81 -8.07
N GLY A 43 -4.33 -19.71 -8.24
CA GLY A 43 -4.97 -19.00 -7.16
C GLY A 43 -5.80 -17.85 -7.69
N ARG A 44 -6.35 -17.07 -6.78
CA ARG A 44 -7.14 -15.89 -7.10
C ARG A 44 -6.81 -14.76 -6.14
N VAL A 45 -6.79 -13.55 -6.67
CA VAL A 45 -6.80 -12.32 -5.89
C VAL A 45 -8.14 -11.63 -6.10
N THR A 46 -8.81 -11.29 -5.00
CA THR A 46 -10.02 -10.47 -5.02
C THR A 46 -9.73 -9.15 -4.32
N GLN A 47 -10.10 -8.04 -4.95
CA GLN A 47 -10.01 -6.71 -4.38
C GLN A 47 -11.39 -6.10 -4.30
N ARG A 48 -11.76 -5.64 -3.11
CA ARG A 48 -13.00 -4.93 -2.83
C ARG A 48 -12.69 -3.51 -2.37
N ILE A 49 -13.34 -2.55 -3.03
CA ILE A 49 -13.21 -1.11 -2.80
C ILE A 49 -14.59 -0.61 -2.42
N GLU A 50 -14.73 -0.01 -1.24
CA GLU A 50 -16.01 0.43 -0.69
C GLU A 50 -15.93 1.86 -0.17
N LEU A 51 -16.95 2.65 -0.47
CA LEU A 51 -17.21 3.94 0.15
C LEU A 51 -18.24 3.74 1.25
N VAL A 52 -17.86 4.04 2.49
CA VAL A 52 -18.74 3.98 3.67
C VAL A 52 -18.61 5.31 4.40
N ASP A 53 -19.70 6.07 4.47
CA ASP A 53 -19.73 7.41 5.03
C ASP A 53 -18.65 8.32 4.43
N ASP A 54 -17.69 8.74 5.24
CA ASP A 54 -16.53 9.57 4.91
C ASP A 54 -15.25 8.74 4.73
N SER A 55 -15.35 7.44 4.42
CA SER A 55 -14.22 6.53 4.38
C SER A 55 -14.16 5.69 3.09
N LEU A 56 -12.95 5.50 2.58
CA LEU A 56 -12.61 4.52 1.55
C LEU A 56 -12.04 3.27 2.23
N ASN A 57 -12.77 2.17 2.17
CA ASN A 57 -12.38 0.87 2.71
C ASN A 57 -11.87 -0.03 1.58
N LEU A 58 -10.69 -0.60 1.78
CA LEU A 58 -10.01 -1.47 0.85
C LEU A 58 -9.83 -2.83 1.50
N THR A 59 -10.19 -3.91 0.79
CA THR A 59 -9.88 -5.28 1.18
C THR A 59 -9.26 -6.01 -0.01
N LEU A 60 -8.15 -6.70 0.23
CA LEU A 60 -7.45 -7.54 -0.74
C LEU A 60 -7.33 -8.94 -0.15
N THR A 61 -7.83 -9.94 -0.88
CA THR A 61 -7.82 -11.35 -0.46
C THR A 61 -7.08 -12.18 -1.49
N ILE A 62 -6.16 -13.04 -1.05
CA ILE A 62 -5.47 -14.02 -1.87
C ILE A 62 -5.86 -15.42 -1.41
N GLU A 63 -6.34 -16.22 -2.35
CA GLU A 63 -6.76 -17.60 -2.16
C GLU A 63 -5.92 -18.51 -3.07
N THR A 64 -5.65 -19.72 -2.59
CA THR A 64 -5.10 -20.80 -3.42
C THR A 64 -6.24 -21.63 -4.02
N GLU A 65 -6.05 -22.14 -5.25
CA GLU A 65 -6.96 -23.10 -5.89
C GLU A 65 -6.50 -24.56 -5.72
N GLY A 66 -5.45 -24.80 -4.93
CA GLY A 66 -4.97 -26.13 -4.62
C GLY A 66 -3.83 -26.12 -3.61
N GLU A 67 -2.59 -26.11 -4.12
CA GLU A 67 -1.38 -26.18 -3.30
C GLU A 67 -1.15 -24.89 -2.49
N PRO A 68 -0.72 -24.98 -1.23
CA PRO A 68 -0.29 -23.82 -0.47
C PRO A 68 0.90 -23.09 -1.10
N PHE A 69 0.92 -21.76 -1.02
CA PHE A 69 2.04 -20.95 -1.49
C PHE A 69 2.29 -19.72 -0.63
N PRO A 70 3.54 -19.22 -0.54
CA PRO A 70 3.83 -17.98 0.19
C PRO A 70 3.29 -16.77 -0.57
N ALA A 71 2.63 -15.84 0.11
CA ALA A 71 2.18 -14.59 -0.51
C ALA A 71 2.38 -13.39 0.40
N ALA A 72 2.57 -12.23 -0.22
CA ALA A 72 2.49 -10.93 0.41
C ALA A 72 1.65 -10.01 -0.49
N ALA A 73 0.88 -9.12 0.12
CA ALA A 73 -0.08 -8.30 -0.58
C ALA A 73 -0.19 -6.92 0.05
N GLY A 74 -0.57 -5.93 -0.77
CA GLY A 74 -0.74 -4.54 -0.36
C GLY A 74 -1.13 -3.69 -1.56
N TRP A 75 -1.20 -2.39 -1.34
CA TRP A 75 -1.48 -1.42 -2.40
C TRP A 75 -0.27 -0.52 -2.62
N HIS A 76 -0.26 0.19 -3.76
CA HIS A 76 0.76 1.15 -4.10
C HIS A 76 0.20 2.57 -4.39
N PRO A 77 -0.68 3.14 -3.54
CA PRO A 77 -1.34 4.41 -3.84
C PRO A 77 -0.35 5.58 -3.78
N TRP A 78 -0.38 6.39 -4.83
CA TRP A 78 0.35 7.65 -4.89
C TRP A 78 -0.58 8.80 -4.50
N PHE A 79 -0.09 9.65 -3.58
CA PHE A 79 -0.78 10.85 -3.16
C PHE A 79 -0.02 12.06 -3.67
N ALA A 80 -0.71 12.94 -4.40
CA ALA A 80 -0.10 14.17 -4.89
C ALA A 80 0.32 15.07 -3.72
N LYS A 81 1.53 15.62 -3.77
CA LYS A 81 2.06 16.53 -2.74
C LYS A 81 1.28 17.83 -2.69
N TRP A 82 0.68 18.25 -3.80
CA TRP A 82 -0.25 19.37 -3.86
C TRP A 82 -1.53 18.93 -4.53
N ILE A 83 -2.65 19.38 -3.98
CA ILE A 83 -3.99 19.02 -4.45
C ILE A 83 -4.79 20.25 -4.87
N GLY A 84 -5.69 20.02 -5.81
CA GLY A 84 -6.63 20.96 -6.40
C GLY A 84 -7.73 20.18 -7.12
N ASP A 85 -8.29 20.74 -8.18
CA ASP A 85 -9.21 19.99 -9.05
C ASP A 85 -8.46 18.93 -9.90
N ALA A 86 -9.21 18.16 -10.68
CA ALA A 86 -8.66 17.11 -11.52
C ALA A 86 -7.65 17.64 -12.57
N ALA A 87 -7.88 18.84 -13.11
CA ALA A 87 -6.98 19.45 -14.09
C ALA A 87 -5.67 19.91 -13.45
N TYR A 88 -5.74 20.43 -12.23
CA TYR A 88 -4.57 20.78 -11.42
C TYR A 88 -3.71 19.55 -11.15
N VAL A 89 -4.31 18.49 -10.62
CA VAL A 89 -3.58 17.25 -10.27
C VAL A 89 -2.98 16.59 -11.53
N ALA A 90 -3.65 16.68 -12.68
CA ALA A 90 -3.16 16.10 -13.94
C ALA A 90 -1.84 16.72 -14.45
N THR A 91 -1.50 17.94 -14.02
CA THR A 91 -0.25 18.62 -14.39
C THR A 91 0.84 18.50 -13.32
N ALA A 92 0.52 17.87 -12.17
CA ALA A 92 1.39 17.64 -11.02
C ALA A 92 2.33 18.83 -10.67
N PRO A 93 1.80 20.06 -10.54
CA PRO A 93 2.64 21.23 -10.35
C PRO A 93 3.26 21.22 -8.95
N VAL A 94 4.46 21.78 -8.84
CA VAL A 94 5.06 22.12 -7.54
C VAL A 94 4.37 23.36 -7.00
N GLY A 95 3.69 23.23 -5.86
CA GLY A 95 2.99 24.31 -5.18
C GLY A 95 3.78 24.92 -4.01
N ASN A 96 3.07 25.69 -3.19
CA ASN A 96 3.64 26.33 -1.99
C ASN A 96 4.08 25.27 -0.96
N ALA A 97 5.26 25.45 -0.35
CA ALA A 97 5.78 24.51 0.65
C ALA A 97 4.84 24.33 1.86
N GLY A 98 4.11 25.37 2.26
CA GLY A 98 3.14 25.32 3.36
C GLY A 98 1.87 24.52 3.07
N GLU A 99 1.57 24.22 1.80
CA GLU A 99 0.42 23.41 1.38
C GLU A 99 0.81 21.98 1.00
N ARG A 100 2.11 21.66 1.06
CA ARG A 100 2.63 20.35 0.71
C ARG A 100 2.05 19.29 1.65
N LEU A 101 1.75 18.11 1.10
CA LEU A 101 1.40 16.90 1.83
C LEU A 101 2.39 16.66 2.98
N GLN A 102 1.86 16.52 4.19
CA GLN A 102 2.56 16.09 5.39
C GLN A 102 2.10 14.68 5.73
N VAL A 103 3.04 13.73 5.71
CA VAL A 103 2.80 12.34 6.11
C VAL A 103 3.33 12.16 7.54
N ALA A 104 2.46 11.71 8.44
CA ALA A 104 2.81 11.46 9.84
C ALA A 104 2.33 10.07 10.26
N PHE A 105 3.20 9.31 10.91
CA PHE A 105 2.90 8.00 11.51
C PHE A 105 3.86 7.76 12.67
N SER A 106 3.51 6.83 13.55
CA SER A 106 4.34 6.42 14.69
C SER A 106 4.66 4.93 14.54
N ALA A 107 5.72 4.64 13.79
CA ALA A 107 6.21 3.27 13.64
C ALA A 107 7.04 2.86 14.85
N ASP A 108 6.96 1.58 15.23
CA ASP A 108 7.76 1.01 16.31
C ASP A 108 9.22 0.82 15.89
N TRP A 109 9.44 0.61 14.59
CA TRP A 109 10.76 0.41 14.01
C TRP A 109 10.75 0.65 12.49
N GLN A 110 11.94 0.83 11.92
CA GLN A 110 12.21 0.88 10.49
C GLN A 110 13.09 -0.33 10.10
N GLU A 111 12.82 -0.97 8.96
CA GLU A 111 13.78 -1.90 8.36
C GLU A 111 15.00 -1.09 7.91
N GLU A 112 16.21 -1.48 8.31
CA GLU A 112 17.43 -0.81 7.91
C GLU A 112 17.55 -0.83 6.37
N PRO A 113 17.62 0.34 5.71
CA PRO A 113 17.73 0.41 4.26
C PRO A 113 19.15 0.08 3.79
N ARG A 114 19.26 -0.60 2.65
CA ARG A 114 20.52 -0.78 1.93
C ARG A 114 20.65 0.23 0.78
N PRO A 115 21.89 0.45 0.29
CA PRO A 115 22.13 1.26 -0.92
C PRO A 115 21.48 0.72 -2.21
N ASP A 116 21.01 -0.52 -2.22
CA ASP A 116 20.31 -1.15 -3.36
C ASP A 116 18.76 -1.09 -3.23
N ASP A 117 18.26 -0.23 -2.34
CA ASP A 117 16.83 -0.03 -2.02
C ASP A 117 16.12 -1.28 -1.46
N LEU A 118 16.87 -2.26 -0.95
CA LEU A 118 16.30 -3.40 -0.24
C LEU A 118 16.52 -3.29 1.28
N PRO A 119 15.58 -3.79 2.10
CA PRO A 119 15.81 -3.84 3.54
C PRO A 119 16.87 -4.89 3.90
N THR A 120 17.63 -4.67 4.97
CA THR A 120 18.58 -5.67 5.48
C THR A 120 17.90 -6.81 6.24
N GLY A 121 16.66 -6.61 6.69
CA GLY A 121 15.94 -7.45 7.66
C GLY A 121 16.27 -7.11 9.11
N GLN A 122 17.13 -6.11 9.37
CA GLN A 122 17.39 -5.59 10.71
C GLN A 122 16.43 -4.45 11.03
N ARG A 123 15.99 -4.39 12.29
CA ARG A 123 15.14 -3.31 12.81
C ARG A 123 16.00 -2.23 13.45
N ILE A 124 15.79 -1.00 13.03
CA ILE A 124 16.44 0.19 13.58
C ILE A 124 15.40 1.21 14.08
N ALA A 125 15.87 2.22 14.80
CA ALA A 125 15.04 3.38 15.12
C ALA A 125 14.65 4.12 13.83
N VAL A 126 13.45 4.69 13.80
CA VAL A 126 12.94 5.47 12.67
C VAL A 126 13.85 6.67 12.40
N CYS A 127 14.32 6.80 11.17
CA CYS A 127 15.13 7.91 10.70
C CYS A 127 14.29 9.01 10.04
N GLU A 128 14.83 10.22 9.94
CA GLU A 128 14.20 11.29 9.16
C GLU A 128 14.24 10.98 7.65
N GLY A 129 13.23 11.47 6.92
CA GLY A 129 13.12 11.28 5.47
C GLY A 129 14.04 12.19 4.64
N PRO A 130 13.88 12.21 3.30
CA PRO A 130 12.85 11.51 2.53
C PRO A 130 13.07 10.00 2.51
N TRP A 131 11.96 9.26 2.57
CA TRP A 131 11.99 7.81 2.72
C TRP A 131 11.84 7.06 1.39
N ASP A 132 12.37 5.85 1.40
CA ASP A 132 12.06 4.74 0.48
C ASP A 132 12.20 3.46 1.31
N ASP A 133 11.37 3.39 2.35
CA ASP A 133 11.65 2.58 3.52
C ASP A 133 10.41 1.81 3.96
N CYS A 134 10.65 0.67 4.60
CA CYS A 134 9.63 -0.15 5.23
C CYS A 134 9.63 0.08 6.74
N PHE A 135 8.45 0.34 7.29
CA PHE A 135 8.21 0.59 8.72
C PHE A 135 7.31 -0.49 9.29
N GLY A 136 7.52 -0.81 10.57
CA GLY A 136 6.76 -1.82 11.29
C GLY A 136 5.90 -1.27 12.41
N PHE A 137 4.79 -1.95 12.65
CA PHE A 137 3.79 -1.62 13.67
C PHE A 137 3.39 -2.89 14.42
N ASP A 138 3.53 -2.89 15.73
CA ASP A 138 3.17 -4.03 16.59
C ASP A 138 1.66 -4.04 16.87
N ASP A 139 1.04 -2.87 17.05
CA ASP A 139 -0.39 -2.70 17.37
C ASP A 139 -1.22 -2.12 16.20
N GLY A 140 -0.91 -2.58 14.98
CA GLY A 140 -1.59 -2.15 13.76
C GLY A 140 -1.17 -0.76 13.26
N LEU A 141 -1.39 -0.53 11.97
CA LEU A 141 -0.91 0.64 11.27
C LEU A 141 -1.86 1.82 11.40
N GLN A 142 -1.32 2.99 11.75
CA GLN A 142 -2.01 4.28 11.71
C GLN A 142 -1.11 5.33 11.07
N ALA A 143 -1.64 6.04 10.08
CA ALA A 143 -0.96 7.15 9.42
C ALA A 143 -1.92 8.31 9.13
N SER A 144 -1.41 9.52 9.09
CA SER A 144 -2.13 10.74 8.73
C SER A 144 -1.46 11.39 7.53
N LEU A 145 -2.23 11.66 6.49
CA LEU A 145 -1.83 12.41 5.31
C LEU A 145 -2.57 13.74 5.32
N SER A 146 -1.88 14.85 5.57
CA SER A 146 -2.48 16.18 5.74
C SER A 146 -2.03 17.13 4.63
N TRP A 147 -2.98 17.76 3.96
CA TRP A 147 -2.75 18.92 3.10
C TRP A 147 -3.22 20.17 3.85
N PRO A 148 -2.31 20.99 4.40
CA PRO A 148 -2.66 22.10 5.26
C PRO A 148 -3.59 23.11 4.59
N GLY A 149 -4.57 23.60 5.36
CA GLY A 149 -5.67 24.46 4.90
C GLY A 149 -6.73 23.76 4.06
N LYS A 150 -6.64 22.44 3.83
CA LYS A 150 -7.50 21.69 2.90
C LYS A 150 -8.14 20.49 3.60
N ILE A 151 -7.45 19.34 3.62
CA ILE A 151 -8.03 18.06 4.03
C ILE A 151 -6.98 17.19 4.71
N ARG A 152 -7.43 16.28 5.57
CA ARG A 152 -6.64 15.20 6.15
C ARG A 152 -7.25 13.86 5.79
N LEU A 153 -6.41 12.88 5.47
CA LEU A 153 -6.78 11.47 5.40
C LEU A 153 -6.17 10.74 6.59
N GLY A 154 -7.01 10.07 7.37
CA GLY A 154 -6.56 9.10 8.38
C GLY A 154 -6.55 7.71 7.77
N MET A 155 -5.39 7.06 7.74
CA MET A 155 -5.22 5.68 7.29
C MET A 155 -5.11 4.76 8.51
N THR A 156 -5.91 3.70 8.53
CA THR A 156 -5.82 2.62 9.54
C THR A 156 -5.82 1.26 8.86
N SER A 157 -5.00 0.34 9.35
CA SER A 157 -4.94 -1.03 8.81
C SER A 157 -4.52 -2.03 9.88
N PRO A 158 -5.08 -3.25 9.91
CA PRO A 158 -4.54 -4.35 10.71
C PRO A 158 -3.20 -4.88 10.17
N ALA A 159 -2.77 -4.43 8.98
CA ALA A 159 -1.45 -4.72 8.46
C ALA A 159 -0.36 -4.15 9.39
N SER A 160 0.75 -4.86 9.52
CA SER A 160 1.85 -4.52 10.42
C SER A 160 3.04 -3.87 9.69
N ARG A 161 2.88 -3.54 8.41
CA ARG A 161 3.93 -2.95 7.57
C ARG A 161 3.40 -1.77 6.76
N LEU A 162 4.18 -0.70 6.72
CA LEU A 162 4.00 0.45 5.84
C LEU A 162 5.25 0.65 5.01
N VAL A 163 5.14 0.75 3.69
CA VAL A 163 6.22 1.31 2.88
C VAL A 163 5.89 2.77 2.56
N VAL A 164 6.84 3.67 2.79
CA VAL A 164 6.71 5.08 2.41
C VAL A 164 7.81 5.45 1.43
N PHE A 165 7.40 5.96 0.27
CA PHE A 165 8.30 6.54 -0.73
C PHE A 165 8.00 8.03 -0.87
N ASP A 166 8.91 8.90 -0.41
CA ASP A 166 8.76 10.37 -0.47
C ASP A 166 9.81 11.07 -1.36
N LYS A 167 10.63 10.30 -2.09
CA LYS A 167 11.69 10.86 -2.96
C LYS A 167 11.14 11.52 -4.23
N GLN A 168 9.92 11.19 -4.66
CA GLN A 168 9.31 11.78 -5.87
C GLN A 168 8.95 13.26 -5.61
N PRO A 169 9.33 14.24 -6.46
CA PRO A 169 9.12 15.66 -6.16
C PRO A 169 7.66 16.09 -5.96
N ASP A 170 6.73 15.44 -6.65
CA ASP A 170 5.32 15.82 -6.80
C ASP A 170 4.33 14.86 -6.14
N ALA A 171 4.79 13.71 -5.62
CA ALA A 171 3.94 12.72 -5.00
C ALA A 171 4.64 11.94 -3.88
N THR A 172 3.86 11.37 -2.97
CA THR A 172 4.32 10.48 -1.90
C THR A 172 3.52 9.19 -1.96
N CYS A 173 4.20 8.05 -1.90
CA CYS A 173 3.55 6.74 -1.86
C CYS A 173 3.46 6.25 -0.40
N VAL A 174 2.28 5.79 0.03
CA VAL A 174 2.02 5.33 1.40
C VAL A 174 1.28 4.00 1.36
N ASN A 175 2.00 2.91 1.61
CA ASN A 175 1.64 1.56 1.18
C ASN A 175 1.47 0.60 2.37
N PRO A 176 0.25 0.33 2.84
CA PRO A 176 0.02 -0.75 3.79
C PRO A 176 0.23 -2.11 3.12
N MET A 177 1.01 -2.99 3.76
CA MET A 177 1.35 -4.31 3.23
C MET A 177 1.27 -5.40 4.31
N SER A 178 0.94 -6.63 3.92
CA SER A 178 0.85 -7.78 4.84
C SER A 178 2.18 -8.24 5.41
N GLY A 179 3.30 -7.84 4.80
CA GLY A 179 4.65 -8.28 5.10
C GLY A 179 5.68 -7.34 4.49
N PRO A 180 6.96 -7.46 4.86
CA PRO A 180 8.01 -6.58 4.35
C PRO A 180 8.29 -6.85 2.86
N PRO A 181 8.98 -5.94 2.16
CA PRO A 181 9.63 -6.27 0.90
C PRO A 181 10.46 -7.56 1.04
N ASP A 182 10.44 -8.40 0.01
CA ASP A 182 11.05 -9.75 0.02
C ASP A 182 10.50 -10.73 1.09
N GLY A 183 9.39 -10.39 1.76
CA GLY A 183 8.79 -11.21 2.82
C GLY A 183 8.41 -12.63 2.38
N VAL A 184 8.13 -12.86 1.10
CA VAL A 184 7.88 -14.20 0.56
C VAL A 184 9.07 -15.15 0.72
N ASN A 185 10.29 -14.61 0.81
CA ASN A 185 11.52 -15.37 1.02
C ASN A 185 11.99 -15.31 2.49
N THR A 186 11.84 -14.17 3.16
CA THR A 186 12.42 -13.94 4.51
C THR A 186 11.46 -14.22 5.66
N CYS A 187 10.14 -14.07 5.45
CA CYS A 187 9.10 -14.28 6.45
C CYS A 187 7.82 -14.83 5.77
N PRO A 188 7.87 -16.04 5.19
CA PRO A 188 6.82 -16.54 4.32
C PRO A 188 5.51 -16.74 5.10
N ARG A 189 4.45 -16.06 4.66
CA ARG A 189 3.06 -16.36 5.05
C ARG A 189 2.42 -17.25 4.00
N LEU A 190 2.16 -18.50 4.35
CA LEU A 190 1.50 -19.45 3.46
C LEU A 190 0.00 -19.15 3.35
N VAL A 191 -0.48 -19.06 2.12
CA VAL A 191 -1.90 -19.09 1.78
C VAL A 191 -2.34 -20.54 1.67
N THR A 192 -3.39 -20.92 2.38
CA THR A 192 -3.99 -22.27 2.28
C THR A 192 -5.49 -22.15 2.01
N ILE A 193 -6.14 -23.23 1.58
CA ILE A 193 -7.61 -23.26 1.38
C ILE A 193 -8.37 -22.80 2.65
N ARG A 194 -7.83 -23.07 3.84
CA ARG A 194 -8.47 -22.74 5.13
C ARG A 194 -8.02 -21.40 5.71
N ASP A 195 -6.94 -20.83 5.19
CA ASP A 195 -6.33 -19.59 5.70
C ASP A 195 -5.89 -18.73 4.51
N PRO A 196 -6.83 -18.00 3.87
CA PRO A 196 -6.50 -17.05 2.83
C PRO A 196 -5.74 -15.85 3.42
N LEU A 197 -4.87 -15.24 2.61
CA LEU A 197 -4.23 -13.99 3.00
C LEU A 197 -5.22 -12.84 2.77
N VAL A 198 -5.61 -12.17 3.85
CA VAL A 198 -6.45 -10.96 3.80
C VAL A 198 -5.64 -9.76 4.31
N VAL A 199 -5.70 -8.66 3.56
CA VAL A 199 -5.20 -7.34 3.94
C VAL A 199 -6.33 -6.35 3.79
N SER A 200 -6.50 -5.45 4.75
CA SER A 200 -7.48 -4.37 4.66
C SER A 200 -6.86 -3.04 5.05
N SER A 201 -7.43 -1.94 4.57
CA SER A 201 -7.06 -0.58 4.97
C SER A 201 -8.28 0.32 4.84
N ALA A 202 -8.42 1.28 5.74
CA ALA A 202 -9.44 2.32 5.68
C ALA A 202 -8.79 3.68 5.59
N LEU A 203 -9.23 4.52 4.65
CA LEU A 203 -8.82 5.91 4.50
C LEU A 203 -10.01 6.81 4.80
N LYS A 204 -10.01 7.44 5.97
CA LYS A 204 -11.05 8.36 6.42
C LYS A 204 -10.75 9.80 6.02
N PHE A 205 -11.67 10.43 5.32
CA PHE A 205 -11.62 11.81 4.89
C PHE A 205 -12.09 12.74 6.01
N VAL A 206 -11.19 13.60 6.50
CA VAL A 206 -11.47 14.53 7.59
C VAL A 206 -11.25 15.97 7.10
N PRO A 207 -12.30 16.81 7.05
CA PRO A 207 -12.15 18.23 6.75
C PRO A 207 -11.32 18.91 7.83
N GLU A 208 -10.34 19.72 7.44
CA GLU A 208 -9.41 20.32 8.41
C GLU A 208 -10.07 21.36 9.32
N TYR A 209 -11.17 21.98 8.87
CA TYR A 209 -11.96 22.96 9.64
C TYR A 209 -12.93 22.35 10.67
N SER A 210 -12.84 21.03 10.91
CA SER A 210 -13.65 20.36 11.94
C SER A 210 -12.96 20.45 13.31
N ARG A 211 -12.95 21.65 13.90
CA ARG A 211 -12.69 21.87 15.33
C ARG A 211 -13.69 22.87 15.90
#